data_AF-A0A8C5YSD5-F1
#
_entry.id   AF-A0A8C5YSD5-F1
#
_cell.length_a   1.000
_cell.length_b   1.000
_cell.length_c   1.000
_cell.angle_alpha   90.00
_cell.angle_beta   90.00
_cell.angle_gamma   90.00
#
_symmetry.space_group_name_H-M   'P 1'
#
loop_
_entity.id
_entity.type
_entity.pdbx_description
1 polymer ?
#
loop_
_entity_poly.entity_id
_entity_poly.type
_entity_poly.pdbx_seq_one_letter_code
_entity_poly.pdbx_strand_id
1 'polypeptide(L)'
;VVHTHKPHFMALHCQEFGGKNYEASMSHVDKFVKELLSSDAMKEYNRARVYLDESYKSQEHFTALGSFYFLHESLKNIYQFDFKAKKYRKVTGKEIYSDTLESTPMLEKEKFPQDYFPECKWSRKGFIRTRWCIADCAFDLVNIHLFHDASNLVAWETSPSVYSGIRHKALGYVLDRIIDQRFEKVSYFVFGDFNFRLDSKSVVETLCTKATMQTVRAADTNEVVKLIFRESDNDRKVVLQLEKKLFDYFNQEVFRDDNGTALLEFDKELSVFKDRLYELDISFPPSYPYSEDSRQGEQYMNTRCPAWCDRILMSLSAKELVLRSESEEKVVTYDHIGPNVCMGDHKPVFLAFRMAPGAGKPHARVHKCCVVQ
;
A
#
# COMPACT_ATOMS: atom_id res chain seq x y z
N VAL A 1 9.25 14.69 3.06
CA VAL A 1 9.27 14.23 1.65
C VAL A 1 9.45 15.35 0.64
N VAL A 2 8.51 16.28 0.46
CA VAL A 2 8.60 17.35 -0.58
C VAL A 2 9.87 18.18 -0.46
N HIS A 3 10.15 18.75 0.73
CA HIS A 3 11.35 19.56 0.94
C HIS A 3 12.67 18.77 0.77
N THR A 4 12.67 17.50 1.19
CA THR A 4 13.85 16.62 1.18
C THR A 4 14.18 16.12 -0.22
N HIS A 5 13.20 15.52 -0.92
CA HIS A 5 13.42 14.84 -2.20
C HIS A 5 13.14 15.73 -3.41
N LYS A 6 12.44 16.86 -3.23
CA LYS A 6 12.07 17.82 -4.30
C LYS A 6 11.53 17.12 -5.56
N PRO A 7 10.48 16.29 -5.42
CA PRO A 7 10.03 15.44 -6.52
C PRO A 7 9.42 16.29 -7.63
N HIS A 8 9.82 16.05 -8.88
CA HIS A 8 9.17 16.70 -10.02
C HIS A 8 7.76 16.16 -10.30
N PHE A 9 7.54 14.87 -10.01
CA PHE A 9 6.25 14.21 -10.06
C PHE A 9 6.04 13.52 -8.72
N MET A 10 4.92 13.80 -8.07
CA MET A 10 4.57 13.20 -6.79
C MET A 10 3.21 12.53 -6.92
N ALA A 11 3.15 11.28 -6.50
CA ALA A 11 1.92 10.54 -6.38
C ALA A 11 1.67 10.22 -4.90
N LEU A 12 0.52 10.65 -4.38
CA LEU A 12 0.05 10.39 -3.03
C LEU A 12 -1.23 9.58 -3.12
N HIS A 13 -1.23 8.42 -2.47
CA HIS A 13 -2.34 7.47 -2.53
C HIS A 13 -2.86 7.21 -1.13
N CYS A 14 -4.17 7.20 -1.01
CA CYS A 14 -4.86 7.05 0.25
C CYS A 14 -5.84 5.89 0.15
N GLN A 15 -5.91 5.09 1.20
CA GLN A 15 -6.90 4.05 1.41
C GLN A 15 -7.78 4.45 2.60
N GLU A 16 -9.03 4.00 2.60
CA GLU A 16 -10.05 4.45 3.57
C GLU A 16 -10.15 5.97 3.63
N PHE A 17 -10.15 6.62 2.46
CA PHE A 17 -10.33 8.05 2.35
C PHE A 17 -11.67 8.47 2.97
N GLY A 18 -11.66 9.51 3.80
CA GLY A 18 -12.77 9.87 4.70
C GLY A 18 -12.89 9.01 5.97
N GLY A 19 -12.03 8.01 6.17
CA GLY A 19 -11.88 7.26 7.42
C GLY A 19 -12.89 6.14 7.64
N LYS A 20 -12.84 5.56 8.85
CA LYS A 20 -13.75 4.48 9.29
C LYS A 20 -15.20 4.97 9.35
N ASN A 21 -15.43 6.22 9.75
CA ASN A 21 -16.74 6.87 9.84
C ASN A 21 -16.96 7.86 8.69
N TYR A 22 -16.83 7.37 7.45
CA TYR A 22 -16.86 8.20 6.24
C TYR A 22 -18.10 9.10 6.14
N GLU A 23 -19.28 8.65 6.58
CA GLU A 23 -20.50 9.47 6.50
C GLU A 23 -20.40 10.80 7.28
N ALA A 24 -19.71 10.79 8.41
CA ALA A 24 -19.48 12.00 9.21
C ALA A 24 -18.25 12.79 8.71
N SER A 25 -17.20 12.07 8.34
CA SER A 25 -15.88 12.63 8.07
C SER A 25 -15.67 13.11 6.63
N MET A 26 -16.51 12.68 5.67
CA MET A 26 -16.42 13.12 4.27
C MET A 26 -16.56 14.65 4.13
N SER A 27 -17.28 15.29 5.06
CA SER A 27 -17.37 16.76 5.10
C SER A 27 -16.02 17.47 5.27
N HIS A 28 -14.99 16.78 5.79
CA HIS A 28 -13.65 17.32 5.98
C HIS A 28 -12.72 17.12 4.78
N VAL A 29 -13.10 16.24 3.84
CA VAL A 29 -12.28 15.88 2.68
C VAL A 29 -12.01 17.11 1.80
N ASP A 30 -13.06 17.86 1.46
CA ASP A 30 -12.93 19.07 0.65
C ASP A 30 -11.95 20.08 1.25
N LYS A 31 -12.01 20.25 2.57
CA LYS A 31 -11.12 21.15 3.29
C LYS A 31 -9.67 20.65 3.22
N PHE A 32 -9.45 19.38 3.50
CA PHE A 32 -8.12 18.75 3.41
C PHE A 32 -7.53 18.89 2.00
N VAL A 33 -8.30 18.60 0.96
CA VAL A 33 -7.87 18.70 -0.44
C VAL A 33 -7.49 20.13 -0.79
N LYS A 34 -8.31 21.11 -0.40
CA LYS A 34 -8.05 22.54 -0.61
C LYS A 34 -6.77 22.98 0.10
N GLU A 35 -6.62 22.66 1.38
CA GLU A 35 -5.44 23.01 2.18
C GLU A 35 -4.16 22.37 1.62
N LEU A 36 -4.21 21.10 1.21
CA LEU A 36 -3.07 20.42 0.60
C LEU A 36 -2.66 21.10 -0.71
N LEU A 37 -3.62 21.39 -1.60
CA LEU A 37 -3.38 22.00 -2.91
C LEU A 37 -2.91 23.47 -2.85
N SER A 38 -3.24 24.18 -1.77
CA SER A 38 -2.88 25.59 -1.55
C SER A 38 -1.68 25.78 -0.63
N SER A 39 -1.17 24.72 0.00
CA SER A 39 -0.02 24.81 0.90
C SER A 39 1.24 25.35 0.21
N ASP A 40 2.09 26.03 0.98
CA ASP A 40 3.34 26.63 0.48
C ASP A 40 4.28 25.62 -0.16
N ALA A 41 4.31 24.39 0.37
CA ALA A 41 5.11 23.30 -0.19
C ALA A 41 4.66 22.90 -1.61
N MET A 42 3.40 23.19 -1.96
CA MET A 42 2.78 22.80 -3.23
C MET A 42 2.73 23.94 -4.26
N LYS A 43 3.29 25.12 -3.94
CA LYS A 43 3.23 26.33 -4.79
C LYS A 43 3.80 26.11 -6.21
N GLU A 44 4.88 25.34 -6.34
CA GLU A 44 5.57 25.09 -7.62
C GLU A 44 4.90 23.96 -8.43
N TYR A 45 3.89 23.29 -7.86
CA TYR A 45 3.11 22.24 -8.52
C TYR A 45 1.87 22.86 -9.17
N ASN A 46 2.08 23.50 -10.32
CA ASN A 46 1.03 24.22 -11.06
C ASN A 46 0.03 23.30 -11.78
N ARG A 47 0.27 21.99 -11.77
CA ARG A 47 -0.61 20.97 -12.35
C ARG A 47 -0.92 19.89 -11.32
N ALA A 48 -2.17 19.45 -11.30
CA ALA A 48 -2.62 18.37 -10.42
C ALA A 48 -3.75 17.55 -11.05
N ARG A 49 -3.80 16.26 -10.71
CA ARG A 49 -4.96 15.38 -10.92
C ARG A 49 -5.31 14.73 -9.60
N VAL A 50 -6.52 14.95 -9.12
CA VAL A 50 -7.00 14.42 -7.85
C VAL A 50 -8.24 13.57 -8.13
N TYR A 51 -8.21 12.31 -7.70
CA TYR A 51 -9.32 11.36 -7.85
C TYR A 51 -9.71 10.85 -6.48
N LEU A 52 -10.95 11.10 -6.08
CA LEU A 52 -11.48 10.79 -4.76
C LEU A 52 -12.74 9.97 -4.97
N ASP A 53 -12.75 8.74 -4.50
CA ASP A 53 -13.96 7.92 -4.54
C ASP A 53 -14.82 8.30 -3.34
N GLU A 54 -15.71 9.28 -3.50
CA GLU A 54 -16.63 9.76 -2.45
C GLU A 54 -18.05 9.21 -2.61
N SER A 55 -18.27 8.29 -3.56
CA SER A 55 -19.58 7.76 -3.91
C SER A 55 -20.09 6.68 -2.93
N TYR A 56 -20.06 6.97 -1.63
CA TYR A 56 -20.40 6.04 -0.54
C TYR A 56 -21.85 5.52 -0.58
N LYS A 57 -22.75 6.23 -1.27
CA LYS A 57 -24.13 5.78 -1.53
C LYS A 57 -24.20 4.62 -2.53
N SER A 58 -23.18 4.46 -3.38
CA SER A 58 -23.07 3.36 -4.33
C SER A 58 -22.27 2.21 -3.72
N GLN A 59 -22.92 1.41 -2.87
CA GLN A 59 -22.25 0.34 -2.13
C GLN A 59 -21.54 -0.69 -3.04
N GLU A 60 -22.01 -0.88 -4.26
CA GLU A 60 -21.44 -1.84 -5.22
C GLU A 60 -20.12 -1.38 -5.85
N HIS A 61 -19.85 -0.07 -5.87
CA HIS A 61 -18.69 0.48 -6.56
C HIS A 61 -17.76 1.30 -5.66
N PHE A 62 -18.19 1.62 -4.44
CA PHE A 62 -17.40 2.40 -3.49
C PHE A 62 -16.18 1.64 -2.95
N THR A 63 -15.01 2.26 -3.08
CA THR A 63 -13.69 1.77 -2.65
C THR A 63 -13.02 2.65 -1.61
N ALA A 64 -13.52 3.87 -1.38
CA ALA A 64 -12.89 4.87 -0.52
C ALA A 64 -11.39 5.09 -0.85
N LEU A 65 -11.00 4.96 -2.12
CA LEU A 65 -9.63 5.21 -2.57
C LEU A 65 -9.46 6.67 -2.99
N GLY A 66 -8.33 7.26 -2.62
CA GLY A 66 -7.89 8.59 -3.03
C GLY A 66 -6.56 8.53 -3.78
N SER A 67 -6.43 9.27 -4.88
CA SER A 67 -5.18 9.38 -5.64
C SER A 67 -4.91 10.82 -6.02
N PHE A 68 -3.79 11.36 -5.58
CA PHE A 68 -3.35 12.72 -5.83
C PHE A 68 -2.06 12.69 -6.62
N TYR A 69 -2.05 13.35 -7.76
CA TYR A 69 -0.88 13.46 -8.63
C TYR A 69 -0.53 14.93 -8.75
N PHE A 70 0.65 15.31 -8.27
CA PHE A 70 1.15 16.67 -8.31
C PHE A 70 2.34 16.76 -9.26
N LEU A 71 2.32 17.74 -10.13
CA LEU A 71 3.32 17.88 -11.19
C LEU A 71 3.96 19.25 -11.14
N HIS A 72 5.27 19.26 -10.86
CA HIS A 72 6.09 20.45 -10.74
C HIS A 72 6.15 21.20 -12.08
N GLU A 73 6.23 22.54 -12.05
CA GLU A 73 6.20 23.39 -13.24
C GLU A 73 7.37 23.15 -14.23
N SER A 74 8.49 22.64 -13.70
CA SER A 74 9.67 22.27 -14.49
C SER A 74 9.41 21.12 -15.47
N LEU A 75 8.49 20.20 -15.16
CA LEU A 75 8.16 19.11 -16.05
C LEU A 75 7.55 19.62 -17.36
N LYS A 76 8.06 19.10 -18.47
CA LYS A 76 7.54 19.32 -19.82
C LYS A 76 7.01 17.99 -20.36
N ASN A 77 6.12 18.05 -21.36
CA ASN A 77 5.59 16.86 -22.05
C ASN A 77 5.01 15.81 -21.09
N ILE A 78 3.96 16.22 -20.37
CA ILE A 78 3.26 15.35 -19.42
C ILE A 78 1.91 14.97 -20.01
N TYR A 79 1.65 13.66 -20.04
CA TYR A 79 0.40 13.13 -20.52
C TYR A 79 -0.17 12.10 -19.56
N GLN A 80 -1.49 12.01 -19.54
CA GLN A 80 -2.24 10.96 -18.88
C GLN A 80 -3.03 10.19 -19.94
N PHE A 81 -3.13 8.87 -19.80
CA PHE A 81 -3.84 8.04 -20.74
C PHE A 81 -5.35 8.10 -20.51
N ASP A 82 -6.08 8.25 -21.60
CA ASP A 82 -7.53 8.11 -21.68
C ASP A 82 -7.82 6.66 -22.08
N PHE A 83 -8.26 5.82 -21.12
CA PHE A 83 -8.47 4.39 -21.31
C PHE A 83 -9.59 4.09 -22.31
N LYS A 84 -10.60 4.98 -22.41
CA LYS A 84 -11.71 4.83 -23.35
C LYS A 84 -11.29 5.17 -24.76
N ALA A 85 -10.62 6.31 -24.95
CA ALA A 85 -10.13 6.74 -26.28
C ALA A 85 -8.81 6.09 -26.69
N LYS A 86 -8.18 5.32 -25.78
CA LYS A 86 -6.89 4.65 -25.95
C LYS A 86 -5.77 5.57 -26.42
N LYS A 87 -5.68 6.77 -25.86
CA LYS A 87 -4.67 7.77 -26.25
C LYS A 87 -4.24 8.66 -25.12
N TYR A 88 -3.04 9.21 -25.24
CA TYR A 88 -2.50 10.16 -24.28
C TYR A 88 -3.11 11.56 -24.45
N ARG A 89 -3.47 12.18 -23.33
CA ARG A 89 -4.00 13.55 -23.23
C ARG A 89 -3.01 14.41 -22.46
N LYS A 90 -2.74 15.61 -22.96
CA LYS A 90 -1.83 16.55 -22.29
C LYS A 90 -2.43 16.98 -20.96
N VAL A 91 -1.61 16.98 -19.92
CA VAL A 91 -2.03 17.38 -18.57
C VAL A 91 -1.80 18.88 -18.40
N THR A 92 -2.88 19.60 -18.12
CA THR A 92 -2.88 21.06 -17.87
C THR A 92 -3.70 21.38 -16.63
N GLY A 93 -3.33 22.46 -15.93
CA GLY A 93 -4.05 22.95 -14.76
C GLY A 93 -4.18 21.92 -13.63
N LYS A 94 -5.02 22.27 -12.65
CA LYS A 94 -5.40 21.41 -11.53
C LYS A 94 -6.85 20.96 -11.74
N GLU A 95 -7.10 19.65 -11.69
CA GLU A 95 -8.44 19.07 -11.81
C GLU A 95 -8.69 18.12 -10.64
N ILE A 96 -9.88 18.21 -10.05
CA ILE A 96 -10.35 17.39 -8.94
C ILE A 96 -11.59 16.65 -9.41
N TYR A 97 -11.60 15.34 -9.21
CA TYR A 97 -12.71 14.44 -9.52
C TYR A 97 -13.11 13.74 -8.23
N SER A 98 -14.25 14.10 -7.66
CA SER A 98 -14.81 13.50 -6.43
C SER A 98 -16.12 12.75 -6.68
N ASP A 99 -16.89 13.16 -7.70
CA ASP A 99 -18.17 12.54 -8.04
C ASP A 99 -18.02 11.49 -9.15
N THR A 100 -18.50 10.27 -8.87
CA THR A 100 -18.61 9.14 -9.83
C THR A 100 -17.34 8.93 -10.66
N LEU A 101 -16.27 8.42 -10.04
CA LEU A 101 -15.00 8.11 -10.71
C LEU A 101 -15.16 7.14 -11.90
N GLU A 102 -16.23 6.36 -11.94
CA GLU A 102 -16.60 5.46 -13.04
C GLU A 102 -16.90 6.21 -14.35
N SER A 103 -17.23 7.50 -14.26
CA SER A 103 -17.56 8.32 -15.42
C SER A 103 -16.32 8.87 -16.14
N THR A 104 -15.19 9.00 -15.45
CA THR A 104 -13.97 9.56 -16.03
C THR A 104 -13.19 8.49 -16.79
N PRO A 105 -12.79 8.74 -18.05
CA PRO A 105 -12.01 7.77 -18.82
C PRO A 105 -10.51 7.80 -18.46
N MET A 106 -10.10 8.65 -17.52
CA MET A 106 -8.69 8.89 -17.18
C MET A 106 -8.11 7.89 -16.17
N LEU A 107 -8.93 6.96 -15.68
CA LEU A 107 -8.55 5.89 -14.77
C LEU A 107 -9.38 4.62 -15.02
N GLU A 108 -8.90 3.49 -14.52
CA GLU A 108 -9.73 2.29 -14.29
C GLU A 108 -9.92 2.16 -12.77
N LYS A 109 -11.16 1.98 -12.30
CA LYS A 109 -11.49 1.71 -10.90
C LYS A 109 -12.36 0.48 -10.81
N GLU A 110 -12.02 -0.45 -9.92
CA GLU A 110 -12.88 -1.60 -9.63
C GLU A 110 -12.87 -1.93 -8.14
N LYS A 111 -14.06 -2.24 -7.62
CA LYS A 111 -14.23 -2.87 -6.32
C LYS A 111 -14.07 -4.39 -6.48
N PHE A 112 -13.46 -5.05 -5.50
CA PHE A 112 -13.33 -6.51 -5.55
C PHE A 112 -14.69 -7.21 -5.43
N PRO A 113 -14.89 -8.35 -6.12
CA PRO A 113 -16.10 -9.14 -6.02
C PRO A 113 -16.40 -9.59 -4.58
N GLN A 114 -17.68 -9.58 -4.21
CA GLN A 114 -18.14 -9.91 -2.86
C GLN A 114 -17.85 -11.38 -2.47
N ASP A 115 -17.82 -12.29 -3.44
CA ASP A 115 -17.52 -13.72 -3.25
C ASP A 115 -16.05 -13.99 -2.90
N TYR A 116 -15.17 -12.99 -3.02
CA TYR A 116 -13.77 -13.15 -2.60
C TYR A 116 -13.64 -13.15 -1.08
N PHE A 117 -14.55 -12.47 -0.37
CA PHE A 117 -14.60 -12.52 1.09
C PHE A 117 -16.06 -12.59 1.60
N PRO A 118 -16.70 -13.77 1.51
CA PRO A 118 -18.13 -13.93 1.81
C PRO A 118 -18.52 -13.55 3.24
N GLU A 119 -17.63 -13.73 4.21
CA GLU A 119 -17.84 -13.38 5.62
C GLU A 119 -17.97 -11.86 5.84
N CYS A 120 -17.39 -11.06 4.94
CA CYS A 120 -17.39 -9.61 5.02
C CYS A 120 -18.59 -9.04 4.25
N LYS A 121 -19.76 -8.93 4.90
CA LYS A 121 -21.02 -8.48 4.27
C LYS A 121 -20.91 -7.23 3.40
N TRP A 122 -20.01 -6.32 3.74
CA TRP A 122 -19.71 -5.14 2.93
C TRP A 122 -18.24 -4.78 3.06
N SER A 123 -17.58 -4.58 1.93
CA SER A 123 -16.19 -4.13 1.87
C SER A 123 -16.05 -2.85 1.04
N ARG A 124 -14.93 -2.17 1.20
CA ARG A 124 -14.49 -1.04 0.36
C ARG A 124 -13.19 -1.38 -0.38
N LYS A 125 -12.89 -2.67 -0.53
CA LYS A 125 -11.61 -3.14 -1.05
C LYS A 125 -11.65 -3.12 -2.57
N GLY A 126 -10.57 -2.67 -3.21
CA GLY A 126 -10.52 -2.48 -4.66
C GLY A 126 -9.21 -1.87 -5.12
N PHE A 127 -9.22 -1.33 -6.34
CA PHE A 127 -8.07 -0.60 -6.88
C PHE A 127 -8.49 0.58 -7.79
N ILE A 128 -7.58 1.55 -7.93
CA ILE A 128 -7.58 2.59 -8.96
C ILE A 128 -6.27 2.49 -9.73
N ARG A 129 -6.35 2.39 -11.06
CA ARG A 129 -5.20 2.47 -11.98
C ARG A 129 -5.25 3.76 -12.76
N THR A 130 -4.13 4.45 -12.83
CA THR A 130 -3.88 5.53 -13.79
C THR A 130 -2.65 5.22 -14.62
N ARG A 131 -2.60 5.75 -15.84
CA ARG A 131 -1.44 5.61 -16.72
C ARG A 131 -0.90 6.97 -17.11
N TRP A 132 0.41 7.13 -16.97
CA TRP A 132 1.12 8.38 -17.19
C TRP A 132 2.19 8.19 -18.25
N CYS A 133 2.47 9.25 -18.99
CA CYS A 133 3.67 9.40 -19.79
C CYS A 133 4.39 10.67 -19.38
N ILE A 134 5.55 10.52 -18.76
CA ILE A 134 6.37 11.63 -18.25
C ILE A 134 7.77 11.46 -18.80
N ALA A 135 8.30 12.52 -19.44
CA ALA A 135 9.62 12.50 -20.06
C ALA A 135 9.81 11.29 -21.00
N ASP A 136 8.82 11.03 -21.85
CA ASP A 136 8.76 9.89 -22.79
C ASP A 136 8.84 8.50 -22.16
N CYS A 137 8.53 8.39 -20.87
CA CYS A 137 8.41 7.11 -20.16
C CYS A 137 6.95 6.89 -19.76
N ALA A 138 6.35 5.83 -20.32
CA ALA A 138 5.00 5.41 -19.97
C ALA A 138 5.02 4.42 -18.80
N PHE A 139 4.15 4.63 -17.82
CA PHE A 139 4.00 3.72 -16.69
C PHE A 139 2.61 3.80 -16.04
N ASP A 140 2.20 2.72 -15.40
CA ASP A 140 0.98 2.66 -14.59
C ASP A 140 1.27 2.89 -13.12
N LEU A 141 0.35 3.57 -12.45
CA LEU A 141 0.30 3.75 -11.01
C LEU A 141 -1.01 3.15 -10.52
N VAL A 142 -0.93 2.14 -9.65
CA VAL A 142 -2.08 1.37 -9.18
C VAL A 142 -2.20 1.46 -7.66
N ASN A 143 -3.19 2.23 -7.20
CA ASN A 143 -3.59 2.31 -5.80
C ASN A 143 -4.46 1.10 -5.48
N ILE A 144 -4.05 0.26 -4.53
CA ILE A 144 -4.83 -0.89 -4.09
C ILE A 144 -5.18 -0.82 -2.62
N HIS A 145 -6.25 -1.52 -2.26
CA HIS A 145 -6.58 -1.81 -0.88
C HIS A 145 -7.15 -3.22 -0.77
N LEU A 146 -6.34 -4.14 -0.26
CA LEU A 146 -6.70 -5.55 -0.17
C LEU A 146 -7.43 -5.87 1.15
N PHE A 147 -7.90 -7.11 1.27
CA PHE A 147 -8.67 -7.58 2.42
C PHE A 147 -7.82 -7.77 3.68
N HIS A 148 -8.39 -7.37 4.82
CA HIS A 148 -7.76 -7.48 6.14
C HIS A 148 -8.15 -8.79 6.84
N ASP A 149 -7.37 -9.17 7.87
CA ASP A 149 -7.69 -10.33 8.70
C ASP A 149 -8.81 -9.98 9.71
N ALA A 150 -9.94 -10.69 9.61
CA ALA A 150 -11.07 -10.49 10.49
C ALA A 150 -10.86 -11.09 11.90
N SER A 151 -9.95 -12.06 12.05
CA SER A 151 -9.67 -12.75 13.31
C SER A 151 -8.20 -13.16 13.44
N ASN A 152 -7.53 -12.73 14.52
CA ASN A 152 -6.17 -13.21 14.80
C ASN A 152 -6.13 -14.73 15.08
N LEU A 153 -7.21 -15.28 15.65
CA LEU A 153 -7.31 -16.71 15.96
C LEU A 153 -7.33 -17.55 14.68
N VAL A 154 -8.13 -17.13 13.69
CA VAL A 154 -8.20 -17.81 12.38
C VAL A 154 -6.88 -17.66 11.62
N ALA A 155 -6.25 -16.47 11.72
CA ALA A 155 -4.95 -16.22 11.12
C ALA A 155 -3.84 -17.10 11.72
N TRP A 156 -3.92 -17.41 13.02
CA TRP A 156 -2.97 -18.28 13.71
C TRP A 156 -3.24 -19.77 13.51
N GLU A 157 -4.51 -20.19 13.41
CA GLU A 157 -4.91 -21.60 13.29
C GLU A 157 -4.37 -22.26 12.01
N THR A 158 -4.17 -21.47 10.95
CA THR A 158 -3.72 -21.94 9.65
C THR A 158 -2.49 -21.17 9.17
N SER A 159 -1.54 -21.86 8.53
CA SER A 159 -0.37 -21.26 7.90
C SER A 159 -0.19 -21.85 6.49
N PRO A 160 -0.24 -21.04 5.42
CA PRO A 160 -0.66 -19.63 5.41
C PRO A 160 -2.13 -19.47 5.84
N SER A 161 -2.49 -18.28 6.31
CA SER A 161 -3.88 -18.03 6.74
C SER A 161 -4.84 -18.03 5.55
N VAL A 162 -6.12 -18.35 5.80
CA VAL A 162 -7.19 -18.23 4.79
C VAL A 162 -7.28 -16.80 4.22
N TYR A 163 -7.00 -15.78 5.04
CA TYR A 163 -7.01 -14.37 4.62
C TYR A 163 -5.88 -14.06 3.62
N SER A 164 -4.72 -14.69 3.77
CA SER A 164 -3.64 -14.59 2.78
C SER A 164 -4.08 -15.15 1.41
N GLY A 165 -4.78 -16.28 1.40
CA GLY A 165 -5.37 -16.84 0.17
C GLY A 165 -6.34 -15.88 -0.53
N ILE A 166 -7.15 -15.16 0.24
CA ILE A 166 -8.06 -14.13 -0.27
C ILE A 166 -7.28 -12.96 -0.90
N ARG A 167 -6.23 -12.46 -0.22
CA ARG A 167 -5.36 -11.40 -0.74
C ARG A 167 -4.61 -11.82 -2.00
N HIS A 168 -4.11 -13.05 -2.05
CA HIS A 168 -3.50 -13.61 -3.25
C HIS A 168 -4.49 -13.57 -4.42
N LYS A 169 -5.72 -14.09 -4.25
CA LYS A 169 -6.75 -14.04 -5.30
C LYS A 169 -7.03 -12.61 -5.76
N ALA A 170 -7.17 -11.66 -4.83
CA ALA A 170 -7.43 -10.25 -5.13
C ALA A 170 -6.26 -9.56 -5.85
N LEU A 171 -5.01 -9.77 -5.42
CA LEU A 171 -3.83 -9.20 -6.07
C LEU A 171 -3.64 -9.80 -7.47
N GLY A 172 -3.83 -11.11 -7.63
CA GLY A 172 -3.82 -11.77 -8.94
C GLY A 172 -4.83 -11.13 -9.90
N TYR A 173 -6.05 -10.88 -9.44
CA TYR A 173 -7.08 -10.18 -10.20
C TYR A 173 -6.62 -8.78 -10.69
N VAL A 174 -6.00 -7.97 -9.81
CA VAL A 174 -5.47 -6.66 -10.21
C VAL A 174 -4.37 -6.80 -11.26
N LEU A 175 -3.43 -7.72 -11.05
CA LEU A 175 -2.31 -7.90 -11.97
C LEU A 175 -2.77 -8.35 -13.36
N ASP A 176 -3.85 -9.13 -13.45
CA ASP A 176 -4.43 -9.55 -14.72
C ASP A 176 -5.11 -8.38 -15.47
N ARG A 177 -5.74 -7.45 -14.74
CA ARG A 177 -6.28 -6.19 -15.31
C ARG A 177 -5.18 -5.25 -15.81
N ILE A 178 -4.03 -5.21 -15.13
CA ILE A 178 -2.89 -4.40 -15.57
C ILE A 178 -2.36 -4.89 -16.92
N ILE A 179 -2.24 -6.20 -17.13
CA ILE A 179 -1.68 -6.79 -18.35
C ILE A 179 -2.70 -7.09 -19.45
N ASP A 180 -3.92 -6.56 -19.30
CA ASP A 180 -5.01 -6.72 -20.26
C ASP A 180 -4.57 -6.36 -21.68
N GLN A 181 -4.80 -7.27 -22.62
CA GLN A 181 -4.36 -7.16 -24.01
C GLN A 181 -5.00 -6.01 -24.78
N ARG A 182 -6.06 -5.39 -24.25
CA ARG A 182 -6.70 -4.19 -24.83
C ARG A 182 -5.78 -2.97 -24.83
N PHE A 183 -4.72 -2.98 -24.02
CA PHE A 183 -3.78 -1.88 -23.83
C PHE A 183 -2.33 -2.33 -24.05
N GLU A 184 -1.47 -1.39 -24.47
CA GLU A 184 -0.03 -1.61 -24.52
C GLU A 184 0.51 -1.92 -23.11
N LYS A 185 1.45 -2.88 -23.01
CA LYS A 185 2.13 -3.18 -21.76
C LYS A 185 3.15 -2.09 -21.46
N VAL A 186 3.08 -1.55 -20.24
CA VAL A 186 4.02 -0.53 -19.73
C VAL A 186 4.53 -0.97 -18.36
N SER A 187 5.60 -0.35 -17.89
CA SER A 187 6.07 -0.53 -16.51
C SER A 187 4.98 -0.11 -15.51
N TYR A 188 4.86 -0.80 -14.38
CA TYR A 188 3.81 -0.47 -13.42
C TYR A 188 4.30 -0.54 -11.98
N PHE A 189 3.74 0.34 -11.15
CA PHE A 189 3.92 0.37 -9.71
C PHE A 189 2.57 0.13 -9.05
N VAL A 190 2.53 -0.80 -8.10
CA VAL A 190 1.35 -1.16 -7.30
C VAL A 190 1.65 -0.80 -5.86
N PHE A 191 0.81 0.04 -5.26
CA PHE A 191 1.05 0.58 -3.94
C PHE A 191 -0.25 0.72 -3.16
N GLY A 192 -0.13 0.81 -1.84
CA GLY A 192 -1.25 1.02 -0.93
C GLY A 192 -1.25 0.01 0.21
N ASP A 193 -2.43 -0.21 0.79
CA ASP A 193 -2.61 -1.17 1.87
C ASP A 193 -2.86 -2.57 1.28
N PHE A 194 -1.77 -3.33 1.17
CA PHE A 194 -1.81 -4.74 0.78
C PHE A 194 -2.40 -5.61 1.89
N ASN A 195 -2.47 -5.11 3.13
CA ASN A 195 -2.86 -5.89 4.30
C ASN A 195 -2.05 -7.19 4.46
N PHE A 196 -0.87 -7.30 3.84
CA PHE A 196 0.01 -8.45 4.02
C PHE A 196 0.38 -8.57 5.49
N ARG A 197 0.29 -9.80 6.00
CA ARG A 197 0.56 -10.15 7.38
C ARG A 197 1.73 -11.10 7.44
N LEU A 198 2.41 -11.08 8.58
CA LEU A 198 3.34 -12.14 8.91
C LEU A 198 2.56 -13.46 9.07
N ASP A 199 3.23 -14.55 8.74
CA ASP A 199 2.81 -15.92 9.06
C ASP A 199 2.59 -16.05 10.58
N SER A 200 1.35 -15.80 11.00
CA SER A 200 1.00 -15.55 12.40
C SER A 200 1.29 -16.74 13.29
N LYS A 201 1.17 -17.96 12.75
CA LYS A 201 1.53 -19.18 13.47
C LYS A 201 3.03 -19.22 13.77
N SER A 202 3.86 -19.07 12.75
CA SER A 202 5.32 -19.10 12.86
C SER A 202 5.85 -17.98 13.76
N VAL A 203 5.28 -16.77 13.66
CA VAL A 203 5.63 -15.66 14.56
C VAL A 203 5.31 -16.00 16.01
N VAL A 204 4.09 -16.49 16.29
CA VAL A 204 3.69 -16.83 17.67
C VAL A 204 4.56 -17.95 18.24
N GLU A 205 4.84 -18.99 17.46
CA GLU A 205 5.73 -20.09 17.87
C GLU A 205 7.15 -19.61 18.19
N THR A 206 7.65 -18.63 17.44
CA THR A 206 8.97 -18.01 17.64
C THR A 206 8.98 -17.09 18.87
N LEU A 207 7.98 -16.21 19.01
CA LEU A 207 7.88 -15.28 20.15
C LEU A 207 7.56 -16.00 21.48
N CYS A 208 6.93 -17.17 21.41
CA CYS A 208 6.44 -17.93 22.57
C CYS A 208 7.16 -19.27 22.75
N THR A 209 8.38 -19.44 22.23
CA THR A 209 9.10 -20.75 22.25
C THR A 209 9.26 -21.35 23.65
N LYS A 210 9.37 -20.53 24.70
CA LYS A 210 9.48 -20.97 26.11
C LYS A 210 8.16 -20.88 26.88
N ALA A 211 7.02 -20.85 26.18
CA ALA A 211 5.72 -20.72 26.79
C ALA A 211 4.82 -21.94 26.53
N THR A 212 3.95 -22.21 27.50
CA THR A 212 2.87 -23.20 27.40
C THR A 212 1.58 -22.50 26.94
N MET A 213 0.90 -23.10 25.95
CA MET A 213 -0.36 -22.57 25.43
C MET A 213 -1.56 -23.15 26.21
N GLN A 214 -2.48 -22.27 26.58
CA GLN A 214 -3.81 -22.63 27.07
C GLN A 214 -4.88 -22.13 26.09
N THR A 215 -5.80 -23.00 25.73
CA THR A 215 -6.98 -22.66 24.92
C THR A 215 -8.19 -22.41 25.82
N VAL A 216 -8.90 -21.31 25.57
CA VAL A 216 -10.19 -21.00 26.19
C VAL A 216 -11.27 -21.10 25.12
N ARG A 217 -12.33 -21.85 25.44
CA ARG A 217 -13.46 -22.10 24.54
C ARG A 217 -14.75 -21.49 25.09
N ALA A 218 -15.62 -21.03 24.19
CA ALA A 218 -16.96 -20.58 24.55
C ALA A 218 -17.77 -21.77 25.11
N ALA A 219 -18.54 -21.54 26.17
CA ALA A 219 -19.26 -22.61 26.88
C ALA A 219 -20.43 -23.19 26.06
N ASP A 220 -21.00 -22.39 25.17
CA ASP A 220 -22.18 -22.69 24.35
C ASP A 220 -21.82 -23.26 22.97
N THR A 221 -20.81 -22.70 22.29
CA THR A 221 -20.42 -23.12 20.94
C THR A 221 -19.20 -24.02 20.88
N ASN A 222 -18.45 -24.14 21.98
CA ASN A 222 -17.15 -24.81 22.05
C ASN A 222 -16.08 -24.21 21.09
N GLU A 223 -16.35 -23.04 20.50
CA GLU A 223 -15.42 -22.32 19.64
C GLU A 223 -14.25 -21.77 20.44
N VAL A 224 -13.06 -21.74 19.85
CA VAL A 224 -11.88 -21.11 20.46
C VAL A 224 -12.09 -19.60 20.46
N VAL A 225 -12.14 -19.00 21.65
CA VAL A 225 -12.32 -17.55 21.81
C VAL A 225 -11.04 -16.84 22.23
N LYS A 226 -10.09 -17.58 22.80
CA LYS A 226 -8.86 -17.02 23.34
C LYS A 226 -7.76 -18.07 23.47
N LEU A 227 -6.53 -17.66 23.17
CA LEU A 227 -5.31 -18.41 23.46
C LEU A 227 -4.45 -17.60 24.43
N ILE A 228 -3.87 -18.26 25.42
CA ILE A 228 -3.00 -17.64 26.42
C ILE A 228 -1.69 -18.42 26.47
N PHE A 229 -0.57 -17.75 26.20
CA PHE A 229 0.76 -18.33 26.31
C PHE A 229 1.39 -17.85 27.62
N ARG A 230 1.88 -18.78 28.44
CA ARG A 230 2.53 -18.48 29.74
C ARG A 230 3.92 -19.07 29.81
N GLU A 231 4.86 -18.34 30.39
CA GLU A 231 6.23 -18.82 30.62
C GLU A 231 6.22 -20.18 31.33
N SER A 232 7.05 -21.11 30.85
CA SER A 232 7.14 -22.47 31.40
C SER A 232 7.92 -22.53 32.72
N ASP A 233 8.94 -21.66 32.88
CA ASP A 233 9.99 -21.82 33.90
C ASP A 233 9.97 -20.76 35.02
N ASN A 234 9.05 -19.78 34.97
CA ASN A 234 8.97 -18.63 35.89
C ASN A 234 7.59 -18.57 36.60
N ASP A 235 7.19 -17.41 37.15
CA ASP A 235 5.87 -17.09 37.75
C ASP A 235 4.62 -17.37 36.86
N ARG A 236 4.77 -18.08 35.73
CA ARG A 236 3.74 -18.35 34.71
C ARG A 236 3.10 -17.05 34.21
N LYS A 237 3.91 -16.01 34.03
CA LYS A 237 3.48 -14.73 33.47
C LYS A 237 2.92 -14.94 32.07
N VAL A 238 1.86 -14.20 31.75
CA VAL A 238 1.27 -14.21 30.41
C VAL A 238 2.23 -13.49 29.47
N VAL A 239 2.69 -14.20 28.44
CA VAL A 239 3.61 -13.74 27.40
C VAL A 239 2.83 -13.18 26.23
N LEU A 240 1.81 -13.91 25.79
CA LEU A 240 0.93 -13.52 24.70
C LEU A 240 -0.51 -13.89 25.05
N GLN A 241 -1.41 -12.94 24.80
CA GLN A 241 -2.84 -13.20 24.74
C GLN A 241 -3.34 -12.94 23.32
N LEU A 242 -3.95 -13.96 22.72
CA LEU A 242 -4.54 -13.90 21.38
C LEU A 242 -6.06 -14.06 21.46
N GLU A 243 -6.80 -13.13 20.89
CA GLU A 243 -8.25 -13.19 20.70
C GLU A 243 -8.60 -12.68 19.31
N LYS A 244 -9.87 -12.77 18.91
CA LYS A 244 -10.33 -12.34 17.57
C LYS A 244 -9.79 -10.96 17.15
N LYS A 245 -9.77 -9.98 18.07
CA LYS A 245 -9.24 -8.63 17.82
C LYS A 245 -8.17 -8.17 18.81
N LEU A 246 -7.52 -9.12 19.48
CA LEU A 246 -6.45 -8.84 20.43
C LEU A 246 -5.22 -9.66 20.07
N PHE A 247 -4.08 -8.99 20.00
CA PHE A 247 -2.73 -9.54 19.94
C PHE A 247 -1.93 -8.76 21.00
N ASP A 248 -1.94 -9.27 22.22
CA ASP A 248 -1.32 -8.61 23.36
C ASP A 248 -0.05 -9.38 23.74
N TYR A 249 1.05 -9.02 23.06
CA TYR A 249 2.38 -9.54 23.34
C TYR A 249 3.12 -8.58 24.28
N PHE A 250 3.69 -9.11 25.35
CA PHE A 250 4.29 -8.29 26.42
C PHE A 250 5.49 -7.44 25.94
N ASN A 251 6.27 -7.92 24.96
CA ASN A 251 7.46 -7.24 24.45
C ASN A 251 7.24 -6.71 23.03
N GLN A 252 6.51 -5.61 22.90
CA GLN A 252 6.25 -4.98 21.60
C GLN A 252 7.51 -4.41 20.92
N GLU A 253 8.63 -4.23 21.64
CA GLU A 253 9.86 -3.66 21.08
C GLU A 253 10.50 -4.58 20.04
N VAL A 254 10.29 -5.91 20.13
CA VAL A 254 10.81 -6.88 19.16
C VAL A 254 10.41 -6.58 17.72
N PHE A 255 9.26 -5.93 17.51
CA PHE A 255 8.77 -5.57 16.18
C PHE A 255 9.46 -4.34 15.60
N ARG A 256 10.13 -3.52 16.43
CA ARG A 256 10.89 -2.34 16.01
C ARG A 256 12.39 -2.53 16.08
N ASP A 257 12.87 -3.49 16.87
CA ASP A 257 14.28 -3.81 16.99
C ASP A 257 14.85 -4.20 15.62
N ASP A 258 15.92 -3.51 15.21
CA ASP A 258 16.47 -3.56 13.85
C ASP A 258 15.39 -3.53 12.75
N ASN A 259 14.41 -2.61 12.88
CA ASN A 259 13.25 -2.50 11.99
C ASN A 259 12.42 -3.77 11.86
N GLY A 260 12.52 -4.72 12.80
CA GLY A 260 11.87 -6.02 12.70
C GLY A 260 12.50 -6.96 11.67
N THR A 261 13.75 -6.74 11.24
CA THR A 261 14.46 -7.54 10.22
C THR A 261 14.36 -9.05 10.46
N ALA A 262 14.49 -9.49 11.72
CA ALA A 262 14.37 -10.89 12.11
C ALA A 262 12.98 -11.49 11.83
N LEU A 263 11.95 -10.67 11.65
CA LEU A 263 10.57 -11.10 11.38
C LEU A 263 10.24 -11.12 9.88
N LEU A 264 11.10 -10.56 9.01
CA LEU A 264 10.87 -10.54 7.55
C LEU A 264 10.82 -11.95 6.95
N GLU A 265 11.44 -12.96 7.57
CA GLU A 265 11.32 -14.36 7.13
C GLU A 265 9.88 -14.89 7.21
N PHE A 266 9.03 -14.26 8.03
CA PHE A 266 7.61 -14.59 8.17
C PHE A 266 6.72 -13.78 7.22
N ASP A 267 7.25 -12.76 6.54
CA ASP A 267 6.55 -12.01 5.48
C ASP A 267 6.63 -12.77 4.14
N LYS A 268 5.73 -13.74 3.97
CA LYS A 268 5.79 -14.70 2.88
C LYS A 268 4.82 -14.41 1.73
N GLU A 269 3.88 -13.47 1.89
CA GLU A 269 2.76 -13.31 0.96
C GLU A 269 3.19 -12.85 -0.44
N LEU A 270 4.24 -12.03 -0.53
CA LEU A 270 4.78 -11.58 -1.81
C LEU A 270 5.43 -12.72 -2.63
N SER A 271 5.91 -13.77 -1.97
CA SER A 271 6.74 -14.82 -2.59
C SER A 271 6.07 -15.51 -3.78
N VAL A 272 4.73 -15.60 -3.77
CA VAL A 272 3.94 -16.23 -4.84
C VAL A 272 3.91 -15.38 -6.11
N PHE A 273 4.26 -14.10 -6.02
CA PHE A 273 4.26 -13.15 -7.14
C PHE A 273 5.67 -12.74 -7.61
N LYS A 274 6.74 -13.38 -7.13
CA LYS A 274 8.13 -13.02 -7.43
C LYS A 274 8.48 -12.95 -8.93
N ASP A 275 7.75 -13.68 -9.77
CA ASP A 275 7.95 -13.69 -11.22
C ASP A 275 7.26 -12.50 -11.92
N ARG A 276 6.35 -11.82 -11.24
CA ARG A 276 5.55 -10.69 -11.75
C ARG A 276 5.90 -9.37 -11.08
N LEU A 277 6.20 -9.41 -9.78
CA LEU A 277 6.39 -8.28 -8.90
C LEU A 277 7.75 -8.34 -8.21
N TYR A 278 8.30 -7.16 -7.97
CA TYR A 278 9.52 -6.93 -7.22
C TYR A 278 9.27 -5.87 -6.15
N GLU A 279 9.95 -5.99 -5.03
CA GLU A 279 10.00 -4.99 -3.98
C GLU A 279 11.46 -4.68 -3.64
N LEU A 280 11.74 -3.43 -3.28
CA LEU A 280 13.03 -3.09 -2.70
C LEU A 280 13.12 -3.62 -1.27
N ASP A 281 14.33 -3.83 -0.77
CA ASP A 281 14.53 -4.27 0.60
C ASP A 281 13.88 -3.28 1.57
N ILE A 282 13.12 -3.83 2.52
CA ILE A 282 12.44 -3.04 3.55
C ILE A 282 13.46 -2.70 4.63
N SER A 283 13.64 -1.40 4.89
CA SER A 283 14.54 -0.88 5.91
C SER A 283 13.82 -0.01 6.94
N PHE A 284 12.53 -0.26 7.15
CA PHE A 284 11.66 0.46 8.09
C PHE A 284 10.80 -0.54 8.87
N PRO A 285 10.38 -0.24 10.11
CA PRO A 285 9.61 -1.19 10.93
C PRO A 285 8.20 -1.40 10.37
N PRO A 286 7.48 -2.45 10.83
CA PRO A 286 6.10 -2.69 10.47
C PRO A 286 5.24 -1.42 10.50
N SER A 287 4.47 -1.19 9.44
CA SER A 287 3.72 0.06 9.24
C SER A 287 2.40 0.11 10.00
N TYR A 288 1.94 -1.00 10.58
CA TYR A 288 0.67 -1.17 11.27
C TYR A 288 0.80 -2.21 12.41
N PRO A 289 0.04 -2.13 13.54
CA PRO A 289 -0.96 -1.12 13.91
C PRO A 289 -0.46 -0.09 14.95
N TYR A 290 -0.09 1.12 14.57
CA TYR A 290 0.38 2.14 15.53
C TYR A 290 -0.75 2.70 16.41
N SER A 291 -0.40 3.23 17.59
CA SER A 291 -1.32 3.96 18.46
C SER A 291 -1.83 5.22 17.79
N GLU A 292 -3.14 5.46 17.89
CA GLU A 292 -3.79 6.70 17.45
C GLU A 292 -3.69 7.81 18.52
N ASP A 293 -3.10 7.55 19.70
CA ASP A 293 -2.79 8.61 20.70
C ASP A 293 -1.61 9.45 20.20
N SER A 294 -1.81 10.77 20.08
CA SER A 294 -0.79 11.70 19.60
C SER A 294 0.48 11.74 20.44
N ARG A 295 0.43 11.25 21.68
CA ARG A 295 1.57 11.15 22.61
C ARG A 295 2.34 9.84 22.49
N GLN A 296 1.84 8.88 21.71
CA GLN A 296 2.35 7.51 21.60
C GLN A 296 2.70 7.14 20.16
N GLY A 297 3.24 8.09 19.39
CA GLY A 297 3.49 7.93 17.95
C GLY A 297 4.40 6.76 17.56
N GLU A 298 5.16 6.19 18.50
CA GLU A 298 6.08 5.06 18.26
C GLU A 298 5.51 3.71 18.73
N GLN A 299 4.39 3.70 19.45
CA GLN A 299 3.84 2.49 20.06
C GLN A 299 2.86 1.77 19.13
N TYR A 300 2.84 0.44 19.20
CA TYR A 300 1.81 -0.37 18.55
C TYR A 300 0.61 -0.56 19.46
N MET A 301 -0.57 -0.66 18.86
CA MET A 301 -1.78 -1.14 19.52
C MET A 301 -1.80 -2.66 19.59
N ASN A 302 -2.46 -3.20 20.61
CA ASN A 302 -2.61 -4.66 20.78
C ASN A 302 -3.73 -5.25 19.92
N THR A 303 -4.12 -4.62 18.81
CA THR A 303 -5.28 -5.08 18.02
C THR A 303 -4.90 -6.22 17.05
N ARG A 304 -3.67 -6.21 16.54
CA ARG A 304 -3.13 -7.15 15.55
C ARG A 304 -1.63 -7.34 15.78
N CYS A 305 -1.07 -8.44 15.29
CA CYS A 305 0.37 -8.59 15.18
C CYS A 305 0.90 -7.50 14.24
N PRO A 306 1.95 -6.74 14.62
CA PRO A 306 2.58 -5.78 13.73
C PRO A 306 3.03 -6.42 12.41
N ALA A 307 2.76 -5.75 11.29
CA ALA A 307 3.13 -6.19 9.94
C ALA A 307 3.38 -5.02 8.97
N TRP A 308 4.08 -5.29 7.88
CA TRP A 308 4.24 -4.36 6.75
C TRP A 308 3.03 -4.47 5.81
N CYS A 309 1.93 -3.83 6.21
CA CYS A 309 0.70 -3.78 5.42
C CYS A 309 0.84 -2.86 4.20
N ASP A 310 1.57 -1.76 4.36
CA ASP A 310 1.67 -0.68 3.37
C ASP A 310 2.93 -0.87 2.53
N ARG A 311 2.78 -1.08 1.21
CA ARG A 311 3.89 -1.52 0.35
C ARG A 311 3.90 -0.78 -0.98
N ILE A 312 5.07 -0.78 -1.63
CA ILE A 312 5.25 -0.32 -3.01
C ILE A 312 5.96 -1.42 -3.79
N LEU A 313 5.16 -2.17 -4.55
CA LEU A 313 5.63 -3.23 -5.44
C LEU A 313 5.71 -2.72 -6.87
N MET A 314 6.54 -3.34 -7.69
CA MET A 314 6.77 -2.87 -9.06
C MET A 314 6.98 -4.03 -10.03
N SER A 315 6.64 -3.84 -11.30
CA SER A 315 6.97 -4.79 -12.36
C SER A 315 8.50 -4.92 -12.52
N LEU A 316 8.97 -6.02 -13.10
CA LEU A 316 10.40 -6.17 -13.40
C LEU A 316 10.94 -5.05 -14.31
N SER A 317 10.14 -4.58 -15.26
CA SER A 317 10.50 -3.42 -16.10
C SER A 317 10.48 -2.09 -15.33
N ALA A 318 9.66 -1.96 -14.29
CA ALA A 318 9.67 -0.79 -13.41
C ALA A 318 10.89 -0.81 -12.47
N LYS A 319 11.29 -1.99 -11.98
CA LYS A 319 12.56 -2.18 -11.25
C LYS A 319 13.74 -1.64 -12.05
N GLU A 320 13.80 -1.96 -13.34
CA GLU A 320 14.84 -1.40 -14.22
C GLU A 320 14.80 0.13 -14.27
N LEU A 321 13.62 0.76 -14.32
CA LEU A 321 13.50 2.23 -14.27
C LEU A 321 14.04 2.83 -12.96
N VAL A 322 13.83 2.13 -11.84
CA VAL A 322 14.29 2.55 -10.51
C VAL A 322 15.80 2.38 -10.35
N LEU A 323 16.36 1.26 -10.83
CA LEU A 323 17.77 0.89 -10.61
C LEU A 323 18.74 1.39 -11.69
N ARG A 324 18.28 1.79 -12.87
CA ARG A 324 19.12 2.26 -14.01
C ARG A 324 19.79 3.62 -13.79
N SER A 325 19.94 4.04 -12.55
CA SER A 325 20.54 5.31 -12.19
C SER A 325 22.08 5.23 -12.28
N GLU A 326 22.66 5.71 -13.39
CA GLU A 326 24.09 5.65 -13.74
C GLU A 326 25.07 6.46 -12.83
N SER A 327 24.65 6.98 -11.67
CA SER A 327 25.54 7.75 -10.80
C SER A 327 25.37 7.37 -9.32
N GLU A 328 26.48 7.10 -8.64
CA GLU A 328 26.58 6.74 -7.21
C GLU A 328 25.91 7.78 -6.28
N GLU A 329 25.75 9.03 -6.72
CA GLU A 329 25.08 10.11 -5.95
C GLU A 329 23.55 10.04 -5.91
N LYS A 330 22.91 9.11 -6.63
CA LYS A 330 21.45 9.05 -6.76
C LYS A 330 20.87 7.93 -5.90
N VAL A 331 20.52 8.30 -4.67
CA VAL A 331 19.92 7.41 -3.69
C VAL A 331 18.44 7.15 -4.03
N VAL A 332 18.09 5.88 -4.26
CA VAL A 332 16.72 5.40 -4.17
C VAL A 332 16.39 5.26 -2.68
N THR A 333 15.25 5.79 -2.24
CA THR A 333 14.81 5.70 -0.85
C THR A 333 13.47 5.00 -0.79
N TYR A 334 13.39 3.90 -0.05
CA TYR A 334 12.16 3.18 0.26
C TYR A 334 12.00 3.15 1.78
N ASP A 335 11.07 3.95 2.31
CA ASP A 335 10.97 4.21 3.74
C ASP A 335 9.54 4.62 4.12
N HIS A 336 9.25 4.73 5.41
CA HIS A 336 8.00 5.25 5.93
C HIS A 336 8.11 6.71 6.39
N ILE A 337 6.98 7.36 6.63
CA ILE A 337 6.90 8.78 7.01
C ILE A 337 6.49 8.87 8.48
N GLY A 338 7.19 9.74 9.22
CA GLY A 338 6.83 10.09 10.59
C GLY A 338 7.08 8.96 11.59
N PRO A 339 8.32 8.41 11.67
CA PRO A 339 8.64 7.33 12.62
C PRO A 339 8.17 7.66 14.03
N ASN A 340 8.41 8.89 14.48
CA ASN A 340 8.12 9.34 15.85
C ASN A 340 6.84 10.18 15.99
N VAL A 341 6.00 10.22 14.95
CA VAL A 341 4.81 11.09 14.89
C VAL A 341 3.56 10.23 14.71
N CYS A 342 2.51 10.46 15.50
CA CYS A 342 1.23 9.79 15.28
C CYS A 342 0.65 10.21 13.91
N MET A 343 0.49 9.24 13.00
CA MET A 343 -0.03 9.43 11.63
C MET A 343 -1.35 8.67 11.40
N GLY A 344 -1.94 8.14 12.48
CA GLY A 344 -3.00 7.13 12.44
C GLY A 344 -2.47 5.75 12.85
N ASP A 345 -3.31 4.72 12.68
CA ASP A 345 -2.94 3.33 12.94
C ASP A 345 -1.98 2.74 11.88
N HIS A 346 -1.76 3.46 10.78
CA HIS A 346 -0.77 3.17 9.75
C HIS A 346 0.28 4.29 9.65
N LYS A 347 1.51 3.92 9.26
CA LYS A 347 2.54 4.86 8.82
C LYS A 347 2.59 4.90 7.29
N PRO A 348 2.49 6.09 6.66
CA PRO A 348 2.60 6.19 5.21
C PRO A 348 3.96 5.68 4.72
N VAL A 349 3.97 4.87 3.68
CA VAL A 349 5.19 4.35 3.02
C VAL A 349 5.43 5.08 1.71
N PHE A 350 6.68 5.40 1.39
CA PHE A 350 7.06 6.11 0.17
C PHE A 350 8.27 5.50 -0.53
N LEU A 351 8.30 5.66 -1.85
CA LEU A 351 9.42 5.33 -2.71
C LEU A 351 9.84 6.60 -3.48
N ALA A 352 11.06 7.04 -3.27
CA ALA A 352 11.66 8.17 -3.97
C ALA A 352 12.83 7.69 -4.83
N PHE A 353 12.80 8.03 -6.12
CA PHE A 353 13.85 7.68 -7.06
C PHE A 353 13.93 8.71 -8.19
N ARG A 354 15.02 8.67 -8.96
CA ARG A 354 15.16 9.48 -10.18
C ARG A 354 14.98 8.62 -11.40
N MET A 355 14.04 9.00 -12.26
CA MET A 355 13.83 8.38 -13.56
C MET A 355 14.57 9.18 -14.64
N ALA A 356 15.41 8.51 -15.43
CA ALA A 356 16.07 9.15 -16.58
C ALA A 356 15.05 9.43 -17.72
N PRO A 357 15.14 10.57 -18.42
CA PRO A 357 14.31 10.83 -19.59
C PRO A 357 14.46 9.72 -20.65
N GLY A 358 13.34 9.28 -21.21
CA GLY A 358 13.31 8.23 -22.24
C GLY A 358 13.66 6.82 -21.75
N ALA A 359 13.79 6.59 -20.43
CA ALA A 359 14.15 5.30 -19.86
C ALA A 359 13.19 4.15 -20.25
N GLY A 360 11.94 4.46 -20.59
CA GLY A 360 10.94 3.51 -21.06
C GLY A 360 11.08 3.05 -22.52
N LYS A 361 12.09 3.51 -23.27
CA LYS A 361 12.36 3.05 -24.66
C LYS A 361 13.55 2.06 -24.68
N PRO A 362 13.33 0.76 -24.93
CA PRO A 362 14.42 -0.23 -24.98
C PRO A 362 15.49 0.06 -26.05
N HIS A 363 15.15 0.81 -27.11
CA HIS A 363 16.01 0.97 -28.30
C HIS A 363 16.45 2.42 -28.63
N ALA A 364 16.22 3.40 -27.75
CA ALA A 364 16.52 4.81 -28.09
C ALA A 364 18.02 5.18 -28.02
N ARG A 365 18.90 4.30 -27.51
CA ARG A 365 20.36 4.51 -27.47
C ARG A 365 21.13 3.41 -28.17
N VAL A 366 20.77 3.08 -29.42
CA VAL A 366 21.83 2.68 -30.35
C VAL A 366 22.46 3.99 -30.80
N HIS A 367 23.59 4.37 -30.22
CA HIS A 367 24.43 5.40 -30.81
C HIS A 367 24.68 4.97 -32.25
N LYS A 368 24.01 5.63 -33.21
CA LYS A 368 24.51 5.66 -34.58
C LYS A 368 25.82 6.41 -34.51
N CYS A 369 26.92 5.68 -34.29
CA CYS A 369 28.21 6.10 -34.80
C CYS A 369 28.04 6.19 -36.31
N CYS A 370 27.66 7.35 -36.81
CA CYS A 370 27.92 7.72 -38.19
C CYS A 370 29.44 7.83 -38.31
N VAL A 371 30.09 6.74 -38.72
CA VAL A 371 31.39 6.82 -39.34
C VAL A 371 31.13 7.40 -40.73
N VAL A 372 31.41 8.69 -40.88
CA VAL A 372 31.55 9.29 -42.20
C VAL A 372 32.92 8.82 -42.71
N GLN A 373 32.92 7.98 -43.75
CA GLN A 373 34.09 7.76 -44.59
C GLN A 373 34.15 8.82 -45.68
#